data_AF-A0A946S070-F1
#
_entry.id   AF-A0A946S070-F1
#
_cell.length_a   1.000
_cell.length_b   1.000
_cell.length_c   1.000
_cell.angle_alpha   90.00
_cell.angle_beta   90.00
_cell.angle_gamma   90.00
#
_symmetry.space_group_name_H-M   'P 1'
#
loop_
_entity.id
_entity.type
_entity.pdbx_description
1 polymer ?
#
loop_
_entity_poly.entity_id
_entity_poly.type
_entity_poly.pdbx_seq_one_letter_code
_entity_poly.pdbx_strand_id
1 'polypeptide(L)'
;MLIPSELFGQTEIAGEVTGEWTSEGSPYTVVDSTWIPEGGELIIQGDVEVIFQENQGLHIFGHFEVRGVQFETPVWFNLIEVEHWKGLRFYGEREATFEGLEIDCPDTLFFLDNNCRLEFRNCDLIADKQAIWSHQNPNWTNRGWNLGFYHSSLRGGGRLIMVGSLLIAED
;
A
#
# COMPACT_ATOMS: atom_id res chain seq x y z
N MET A 1 -35.97 18.45 -1.91
CA MET A 1 -35.41 17.24 -2.55
C MET A 1 -34.31 16.75 -1.64
N LEU A 2 -34.61 15.74 -0.82
CA LEU A 2 -33.63 15.12 0.06
C LEU A 2 -32.87 14.12 -0.79
N ILE A 3 -31.57 14.32 -0.99
CA ILE A 3 -30.72 13.29 -1.56
C ILE A 3 -30.59 12.24 -0.46
N PRO A 4 -30.95 10.97 -0.69
CA PRO A 4 -30.66 9.90 0.26
C PRO A 4 -29.15 9.90 0.47
N SER A 5 -28.70 10.01 1.72
CA SER A 5 -27.34 9.65 2.07
C SER A 5 -27.20 8.18 1.69
N GLU A 6 -26.47 7.89 0.63
CA GLU A 6 -26.09 6.51 0.33
C GLU A 6 -25.42 5.97 1.60
N LEU A 7 -26.00 4.89 2.12
CA LEU A 7 -25.42 4.13 3.21
C LEU A 7 -24.20 3.43 2.58
N PHE A 8 -23.08 4.15 2.46
CA PHE A 8 -21.82 3.54 2.05
C PHE A 8 -21.57 2.34 2.95
N GLY A 9 -21.26 1.18 2.35
CA GLY A 9 -20.99 -0.05 3.06
C GLY A 9 -19.66 0.06 3.80
N GLN A 10 -19.62 0.83 4.88
CA GLN A 10 -18.43 1.01 5.69
C GLN A 10 -18.08 -0.32 6.36
N THR A 11 -17.03 -0.97 5.87
CA THR A 11 -16.48 -2.18 6.48
C THR A 11 -15.35 -1.78 7.41
N GLU A 12 -15.54 -1.91 8.72
CA GLU A 12 -14.44 -1.69 9.67
C GLU A 12 -13.47 -2.88 9.67
N ILE A 13 -12.18 -2.57 9.60
CA ILE A 13 -11.09 -3.53 9.50
C ILE A 13 -10.14 -3.37 10.69
N ALA A 14 -9.88 -4.51 11.35
CA ALA A 14 -8.90 -4.66 12.40
C ALA A 14 -8.46 -6.14 12.46
N GLY A 15 -7.24 -6.40 12.89
CA GLY A 15 -6.74 -7.75 13.10
C GLY A 15 -6.20 -8.42 11.83
N GLU A 16 -6.31 -9.74 11.80
CA GLU A 16 -5.90 -10.56 10.67
C GLU A 16 -6.87 -10.42 9.49
N VAL A 17 -6.35 -10.21 8.29
CA VAL A 17 -7.14 -10.09 7.05
C VAL A 17 -6.61 -10.98 5.93
N THR A 18 -7.53 -11.64 5.23
CA THR A 18 -7.27 -12.45 4.04
C THR A 18 -8.50 -12.43 3.12
N GLY A 19 -8.34 -12.79 1.86
CA GLY A 19 -9.41 -12.91 0.86
C GLY A 19 -9.42 -11.73 -0.11
N GLU A 20 -10.59 -11.38 -0.60
CA GLU A 20 -10.76 -10.29 -1.56
C GLU A 20 -11.55 -9.14 -0.96
N TRP A 21 -11.06 -7.92 -1.15
CA TRP A 21 -11.83 -6.70 -0.91
C TRP A 21 -12.40 -6.21 -2.24
N THR A 22 -13.70 -5.97 -2.26
CA THR A 22 -14.48 -5.63 -3.46
C THR A 22 -15.27 -4.35 -3.23
N SER A 23 -15.73 -3.69 -4.30
CA SER A 23 -16.53 -2.48 -4.19
C SER A 23 -17.80 -2.62 -3.34
N GLU A 24 -18.37 -3.83 -3.21
CA GLU A 24 -19.53 -4.09 -2.33
C GLU A 24 -19.25 -3.82 -0.84
N GLY A 25 -18.01 -3.97 -0.39
CA GLY A 25 -17.58 -3.69 1.00
C GLY A 25 -16.87 -2.34 1.16
N SER A 26 -16.82 -1.54 0.10
CA SER A 26 -16.14 -0.25 0.09
C SER A 26 -17.02 0.85 0.74
N PRO A 27 -16.44 1.75 1.56
CA PRO A 27 -15.02 1.80 1.94
C PRO A 27 -14.65 0.79 3.03
N TYR A 28 -13.43 0.27 2.95
CA TYR A 28 -12.80 -0.50 4.02
C TYR A 28 -12.02 0.44 4.94
N THR A 29 -12.52 0.66 6.16
CA THR A 29 -11.89 1.57 7.13
C THR A 29 -11.01 0.79 8.10
N VAL A 30 -9.69 0.97 8.02
CA VAL A 30 -8.72 0.38 8.94
C VAL A 30 -8.70 1.18 10.25
N VAL A 31 -9.31 0.61 11.30
CA VAL A 31 -9.53 1.28 12.59
C VAL A 31 -8.52 0.87 13.67
N ASP A 32 -7.83 -0.25 13.50
CA ASP A 32 -6.78 -0.74 14.40
C ASP A 32 -5.73 -1.52 13.61
N SER A 33 -4.72 -2.03 14.33
CA SER A 33 -3.64 -2.86 13.85
C SER A 33 -4.16 -3.97 12.95
N THR A 34 -3.77 -3.94 11.68
CA THR A 34 -4.25 -4.85 10.64
C THR A 34 -3.08 -5.51 9.94
N TRP A 35 -3.17 -6.82 9.72
CA TRP A 35 -2.11 -7.59 9.07
C TRP A 35 -2.62 -8.70 8.17
N ILE A 36 -1.87 -8.94 7.09
CA ILE A 36 -2.00 -10.16 6.28
C ILE A 36 -1.05 -11.19 6.90
N PRO A 37 -1.54 -12.35 7.38
CA PRO A 37 -0.72 -13.34 8.07
C PRO A 37 0.22 -14.06 7.09
N GLU A 38 1.26 -14.71 7.62
CA GLU A 38 2.12 -15.57 6.80
C GLU A 38 1.32 -16.72 6.17
N GLY A 39 1.49 -16.94 4.86
CA GLY A 39 0.69 -17.88 4.08
C GLY A 39 -0.71 -17.40 3.72
N GLY A 40 -1.15 -16.24 4.25
CA GLY A 40 -2.37 -15.57 3.85
C GLY A 40 -2.18 -14.73 2.58
N GLU A 41 -3.30 -14.37 1.97
CA GLU A 41 -3.38 -13.54 0.77
C GLU A 41 -4.48 -12.52 0.94
N LEU A 42 -4.22 -11.27 0.53
CA LEU A 42 -5.22 -10.23 0.39
C LEU A 42 -5.13 -9.61 -1.00
N ILE A 43 -6.26 -9.59 -1.71
CA ILE A 43 -6.40 -8.96 -3.02
C ILE A 43 -7.39 -7.81 -2.90
N ILE A 44 -6.98 -6.60 -3.31
CA ILE A 44 -7.85 -5.44 -3.39
C ILE A 44 -8.28 -5.27 -4.84
N GLN A 45 -9.58 -5.42 -5.12
CA GLN A 45 -10.11 -5.25 -6.48
C GLN A 45 -10.28 -3.77 -6.83
N GLY A 46 -10.48 -3.46 -8.12
CA GLY A 46 -10.78 -2.11 -8.60
C GLY A 46 -12.05 -1.52 -7.98
N ASP A 47 -12.14 -0.19 -7.98
CA ASP A 47 -13.20 0.61 -7.33
C ASP A 47 -13.29 0.46 -5.80
N VAL A 48 -12.25 -0.10 -5.17
CA VAL A 48 -12.16 -0.16 -3.71
C VAL A 48 -11.51 1.11 -3.17
N GLU A 49 -12.14 1.67 -2.14
CA GLU A 49 -11.56 2.68 -1.28
C GLU A 49 -11.15 2.04 0.05
N VAL A 50 -9.91 2.29 0.46
CA VAL A 50 -9.39 1.92 1.78
C VAL A 50 -9.08 3.19 2.54
N ILE A 51 -9.66 3.34 3.73
CA ILE A 51 -9.46 4.51 4.58
C ILE A 51 -8.63 4.09 5.79
N PHE A 52 -7.46 4.69 5.98
CA PHE A 52 -6.65 4.48 7.18
C PHE A 52 -6.97 5.53 8.23
N GLN A 53 -7.29 5.08 9.45
CA GLN A 53 -7.37 5.98 10.60
C GLN A 53 -5.97 6.37 11.12
N GLU A 54 -5.97 7.39 11.99
CA GLU A 54 -4.78 7.92 12.64
C GLU A 54 -3.92 6.82 13.28
N ASN A 55 -2.61 6.87 13.01
CA ASN A 55 -1.62 5.89 13.44
C ASN A 55 -1.90 4.43 13.01
N GLN A 56 -2.71 4.21 11.98
CA GLN A 56 -2.90 2.88 11.39
C GLN A 56 -2.08 2.68 10.13
N GLY A 57 -2.04 1.44 9.65
CA GLY A 57 -1.32 1.00 8.45
C GLY A 57 -1.59 -0.48 8.23
N LEU A 58 -0.96 -1.06 7.21
CA LEU A 58 -1.09 -2.48 6.89
C LEU A 58 0.25 -3.18 7.06
N HIS A 59 0.26 -4.26 7.86
CA HIS A 59 1.43 -5.11 8.03
C HIS A 59 1.30 -6.34 7.13
N ILE A 60 2.23 -6.51 6.19
CA ILE A 60 2.20 -7.57 5.18
C ILE A 60 3.21 -8.65 5.53
N PHE A 61 2.71 -9.74 6.10
CA PHE A 61 3.46 -10.99 6.28
C PHE A 61 3.07 -12.07 5.24
N GLY A 62 1.99 -11.88 4.48
CA GLY A 62 1.53 -12.76 3.41
C GLY A 62 1.69 -12.16 2.01
N HIS A 63 0.87 -12.65 1.06
CA HIS A 63 0.76 -12.09 -0.29
C HIS A 63 -0.19 -10.89 -0.31
N PHE A 64 0.16 -9.86 -1.09
CA PHE A 64 -0.65 -8.66 -1.23
C PHE A 64 -0.70 -8.21 -2.68
N GLU A 65 -1.90 -7.96 -3.17
CA GLU A 65 -2.14 -7.55 -4.55
C GLU A 65 -3.22 -6.46 -4.61
N VAL A 66 -3.01 -5.47 -5.48
CA VAL A 66 -4.00 -4.44 -5.81
C VAL A 66 -4.26 -4.50 -7.31
N ARG A 67 -5.54 -4.69 -7.69
CA ARG A 67 -6.02 -4.87 -9.07
C ARG A 67 -6.95 -3.73 -9.49
N GLY A 68 -6.45 -2.50 -9.48
CA GLY A 68 -7.12 -1.37 -10.09
C GLY A 68 -6.91 -1.33 -11.60
N VAL A 69 -7.74 -0.56 -12.32
CA VAL A 69 -7.50 -0.19 -13.71
C VAL A 69 -7.42 1.33 -13.75
N GLN A 70 -6.23 1.88 -13.97
CA GLN A 70 -6.02 3.32 -13.96
C GLN A 70 -6.95 4.00 -14.98
N PHE A 71 -7.63 5.06 -14.54
CA PHE A 71 -8.63 5.83 -15.30
C PHE A 71 -9.98 5.12 -15.60
N GLU A 72 -10.15 3.85 -15.21
CA GLU A 72 -11.45 3.15 -15.29
C GLU A 72 -11.98 2.81 -13.90
N THR A 73 -11.22 2.02 -13.14
CA THR A 73 -11.56 1.54 -11.79
C THR A 73 -10.33 1.54 -10.88
N PRO A 74 -9.73 2.72 -10.58
CA PRO A 74 -8.57 2.79 -9.71
C PRO A 74 -8.90 2.34 -8.28
N VAL A 75 -7.87 2.11 -7.48
CA VAL A 75 -8.00 1.81 -6.04
C VAL A 75 -7.44 3.01 -5.27
N TRP A 76 -8.19 3.49 -4.28
CA TRP A 76 -7.82 4.65 -3.49
C TRP A 76 -7.46 4.28 -2.07
N PHE A 77 -6.26 4.65 -1.63
CA PHE A 77 -5.88 4.60 -0.22
C PHE A 77 -5.92 6.01 0.35
N ASN A 78 -6.94 6.29 1.16
CA ASN A 78 -7.22 7.60 1.72
C ASN A 78 -6.85 7.68 3.21
N LEU A 79 -6.45 8.88 3.63
CA LEU A 79 -6.04 9.19 4.99
C LEU A 79 -6.82 10.42 5.47
N ILE A 80 -8.00 10.19 6.02
CA ILE A 80 -8.91 11.27 6.40
C ILE A 80 -8.53 11.80 7.79
N GLU A 81 -8.15 13.08 7.86
CA GLU A 81 -7.81 13.78 9.11
C GLU A 81 -6.66 13.12 9.89
N VAL A 82 -5.72 12.50 9.17
CA VAL A 82 -4.56 11.80 9.75
C VAL A 82 -3.32 12.68 9.74
N GLU A 83 -2.70 12.86 10.90
CA GLU A 83 -1.38 13.48 11.05
C GLU A 83 -0.26 12.43 10.89
N HIS A 84 -0.52 11.18 11.30
CA HIS A 84 0.45 10.10 11.26
C HIS A 84 -0.06 8.82 10.63
N TRP A 85 0.69 8.30 9.67
CA TRP A 85 0.41 7.03 9.02
C TRP A 85 1.58 6.05 9.16
N LYS A 86 1.27 4.79 9.46
CA LYS A 86 2.31 3.76 9.64
C LYS A 86 2.88 3.24 8.32
N GLY A 87 2.24 3.52 7.19
CA GLY A 87 2.64 3.03 5.88
C GLY A 87 2.18 1.60 5.59
N LEU A 88 2.51 1.12 4.40
CA LEU A 88 2.45 -0.29 4.03
C LEU A 88 3.77 -0.96 4.40
N ARG A 89 3.74 -1.95 5.29
CA ARG A 89 4.93 -2.54 5.90
C ARG A 89 5.15 -3.97 5.47
N PHE A 90 6.15 -4.21 4.65
CA PHE A 90 6.51 -5.53 4.13
C PHE A 90 7.58 -6.18 4.99
N TYR A 91 7.27 -7.37 5.52
CA TYR A 91 8.16 -8.12 6.41
C TYR A 91 8.66 -9.41 5.75
N GLY A 92 9.98 -9.61 5.75
CA GLY A 92 10.62 -10.75 5.08
C GLY A 92 10.64 -10.63 3.55
N GLU A 93 10.98 -11.74 2.88
CA GLU A 93 11.01 -11.81 1.41
C GLU A 93 9.58 -11.81 0.88
N ARG A 94 9.15 -10.71 0.26
CA ARG A 94 7.76 -10.50 -0.13
C ARG A 94 7.65 -10.01 -1.55
N GLU A 95 6.66 -10.52 -2.26
CA GLU A 95 6.26 -9.99 -3.55
C GLU A 95 4.89 -9.35 -3.42
N ALA A 96 4.73 -8.16 -3.99
CA ALA A 96 3.44 -7.50 -4.09
C ALA A 96 3.32 -6.80 -5.43
N THR A 97 2.10 -6.78 -5.95
CA THR A 97 1.82 -6.09 -7.22
C THR A 97 0.72 -5.07 -7.01
N PHE A 98 0.89 -3.93 -7.67
CA PHE A 98 -0.02 -2.80 -7.59
C PHE A 98 -0.36 -2.37 -9.00
N GLU A 99 -1.63 -2.42 -9.32
CA GLU A 99 -2.19 -1.85 -10.54
C GLU A 99 -3.21 -0.77 -10.20
N GLY A 100 -3.09 0.41 -10.79
CA GLY A 100 -4.09 1.47 -10.64
C GLY A 100 -4.25 2.03 -9.21
N LEU A 101 -3.25 1.87 -8.33
CA LEU A 101 -3.26 2.44 -6.99
C LEU A 101 -2.98 3.94 -7.01
N GLU A 102 -3.85 4.70 -6.36
CA GLU A 102 -3.67 6.11 -6.04
C GLU A 102 -3.55 6.30 -4.53
N ILE A 103 -2.48 6.96 -4.10
CA ILE A 103 -2.27 7.31 -2.69
C ILE A 103 -1.47 8.61 -2.57
N ASP A 104 -1.96 9.50 -1.71
CA ASP A 104 -1.27 10.70 -1.25
C ASP A 104 -1.27 10.69 0.28
N CYS A 105 -0.07 10.71 0.89
CA CYS A 105 0.07 10.51 2.32
C CYS A 105 1.08 11.47 2.98
N PRO A 106 0.83 11.85 4.25
CA PRO A 106 1.68 12.79 4.99
C PRO A 106 3.00 12.16 5.48
N ASP A 107 3.16 10.84 5.34
CA ASP A 107 4.18 10.06 6.06
C ASP A 107 5.04 9.20 5.13
N THR A 108 5.56 8.06 5.61
CA THR A 108 6.33 7.14 4.77
C THR A 108 5.39 6.14 4.08
N LEU A 109 5.47 6.04 2.75
CA LEU A 109 4.66 5.11 1.95
C LEU A 109 4.94 3.64 2.27
N PHE A 110 6.18 3.22 2.04
CA PHE A 110 6.59 1.83 2.17
C PHE A 110 7.66 1.66 3.22
N PHE A 111 7.44 0.70 4.13
CA PHE A 111 8.52 0.10 4.92
C PHE A 111 8.87 -1.25 4.31
N LEU A 112 10.12 -1.43 3.91
CA LEU A 112 10.62 -2.66 3.30
C LEU A 112 11.71 -3.27 4.19
N ASP A 113 11.52 -4.51 4.63
CA ASP A 113 12.58 -5.28 5.30
C ASP A 113 13.62 -5.79 4.27
N ASN A 114 13.52 -7.04 3.83
CA ASN A 114 14.53 -7.72 3.01
C ASN A 114 13.93 -8.41 1.82
N ASN A 115 14.56 -8.23 0.66
CA ASN A 115 14.22 -8.87 -0.61
C ASN A 115 12.74 -8.72 -0.96
N CYS A 116 12.16 -7.58 -0.61
CA CYS A 116 10.84 -7.25 -1.10
C CYS A 116 10.94 -6.90 -2.58
N ARG A 117 10.09 -7.50 -3.41
CA ARG A 117 9.89 -7.15 -4.81
C ARG A 117 8.50 -6.55 -4.97
N LEU A 118 8.44 -5.26 -5.27
CA LEU A 118 7.18 -4.58 -5.52
C LEU A 118 7.13 -4.17 -7.00
N GLU A 119 6.03 -4.46 -7.67
CA GLU A 119 5.78 -3.99 -9.02
C GLU A 119 4.60 -3.03 -9.03
N PHE A 120 4.79 -1.86 -9.64
CA PHE A 120 3.80 -0.82 -9.77
C PHE A 120 3.48 -0.61 -11.25
N ARG A 121 2.19 -0.67 -11.58
CA ARG A 121 1.66 -0.47 -12.93
C ARG A 121 0.57 0.58 -12.85
N ASN A 122 0.72 1.65 -13.62
CA ASN A 122 -0.29 2.69 -13.71
C ASN A 122 -0.67 3.29 -12.32
N CYS A 123 0.30 3.44 -11.42
CA CYS A 123 0.07 3.97 -10.06
C CYS A 123 0.51 5.43 -9.93
N ASP A 124 -0.15 6.20 -9.07
CA ASP A 124 0.33 7.50 -8.61
C ASP A 124 0.50 7.50 -7.08
N LEU A 125 1.76 7.57 -6.64
CA LEU A 125 2.15 7.36 -5.26
C LEU A 125 2.87 8.60 -4.74
N ILE A 126 2.29 9.28 -3.76
CA ILE A 126 2.82 10.52 -3.17
C ILE A 126 3.01 10.34 -1.66
N ALA A 127 4.20 10.73 -1.19
CA ALA A 127 4.56 10.80 0.23
C ALA A 127 5.19 12.15 0.56
N ASP A 128 4.68 12.84 1.57
CA ASP A 128 5.26 14.10 2.03
C ASP A 128 6.61 13.91 2.73
N LYS A 129 6.85 12.77 3.39
CA LYS A 129 8.13 12.48 4.05
C LYS A 129 9.04 11.63 3.18
N GLN A 130 8.84 10.32 3.14
CA GLN A 130 9.71 9.41 2.41
C GLN A 130 8.88 8.41 1.64
N ALA A 131 9.21 8.20 0.37
CA ALA A 131 8.54 7.15 -0.39
C ALA A 131 8.85 5.75 0.19
N ILE A 132 10.10 5.50 0.55
CA ILE A 132 10.57 4.18 1.01
C ILE A 132 11.48 4.38 2.21
N TRP A 133 11.17 3.65 3.29
CA TRP A 133 12.07 3.39 4.40
C TRP A 133 12.46 1.92 4.38
N SER A 134 13.74 1.61 4.64
CA SER A 134 14.16 0.23 4.86
C SER A 134 15.10 0.13 6.05
N HIS A 135 14.93 -0.91 6.86
CA HIS A 135 15.86 -1.23 7.95
C HIS A 135 16.62 -2.50 7.59
N GLN A 136 17.74 -2.33 6.88
CA GLN A 136 18.59 -3.48 6.55
C GLN A 136 19.42 -3.88 7.78
N ASN A 137 19.06 -4.99 8.42
CA ASN A 137 19.89 -5.57 9.48
C ASN A 137 21.25 -6.00 8.88
N PRO A 138 22.38 -5.55 9.44
CA PRO A 138 23.70 -5.90 8.92
C PRO A 138 24.02 -7.40 9.00
N ASN A 139 23.25 -8.20 9.74
CA ASN A 139 23.44 -9.65 9.82
C ASN A 139 22.69 -10.44 8.75
N TRP A 140 21.89 -9.78 7.91
CA TRP A 140 21.15 -10.44 6.83
C TRP A 140 22.01 -10.54 5.56
N THR A 141 22.05 -11.73 4.96
CA THR A 141 22.89 -12.09 3.81
C THR A 141 22.30 -11.70 2.47
N ASN A 142 21.01 -11.37 2.44
CA ASN A 142 20.24 -11.12 1.22
C ASN A 142 19.51 -9.79 1.45
N ARG A 143 20.19 -8.70 1.08
CA ARG A 143 19.78 -7.33 1.36
C ARG A 143 19.34 -6.68 0.06
N GLY A 144 18.32 -5.85 0.17
CA GLY A 144 17.84 -5.03 -0.93
C GLY A 144 16.36 -5.21 -1.14
N TRP A 145 15.86 -4.44 -2.06
CA TRP A 145 14.50 -4.52 -2.57
C TRP A 145 14.57 -4.25 -4.07
N ASN A 146 13.61 -4.79 -4.80
CA ASN A 146 13.45 -4.56 -6.22
C ASN A 146 12.11 -3.84 -6.43
N LEU A 147 12.16 -2.66 -7.03
CA LEU A 147 10.96 -1.91 -7.38
C LEU A 147 10.92 -1.75 -8.89
N GLY A 148 9.88 -2.31 -9.51
CA GLY A 148 9.58 -2.12 -10.93
C GLY A 148 8.47 -1.09 -11.08
N PHE A 149 8.67 -0.10 -11.95
CA PHE A 149 7.67 0.91 -12.26
C PHE A 149 7.33 0.88 -13.75
N TYR A 150 6.05 0.71 -14.05
CA TYR A 150 5.48 0.72 -15.39
C TYR A 150 4.40 1.79 -15.43
N HIS A 151 4.60 2.84 -16.23
CA HIS A 151 3.68 3.99 -16.30
C HIS A 151 3.21 4.52 -14.93
N SER A 152 4.10 4.49 -13.94
CA SER A 152 3.80 4.83 -12.55
C SER A 152 4.67 5.98 -12.06
N SER A 153 4.15 6.79 -11.15
CA SER A 153 4.90 7.81 -10.43
C SER A 153 5.07 7.46 -8.96
N LEU A 154 6.27 7.75 -8.44
CA LEU A 154 6.56 7.73 -7.01
C LEU A 154 7.23 9.05 -6.64
N ARG A 155 6.62 9.77 -5.69
CA ARG A 155 7.11 11.05 -5.17
C ARG A 155 7.29 10.94 -3.66
N GLY A 156 8.44 11.41 -3.17
CA GLY A 156 8.76 11.49 -1.75
C GLY A 156 9.38 12.85 -1.42
N GLY A 157 8.92 13.53 -0.37
CA GLY A 157 9.45 14.84 0.06
C GLY A 157 10.88 14.81 0.63
N GLY A 158 11.49 13.63 0.75
CA GLY A 158 12.86 13.38 1.14
C GLY A 158 13.62 12.62 0.07
N ARG A 159 14.91 12.95 -0.07
CA ARG A 159 15.90 12.32 -0.96
C ARG A 159 15.68 10.80 -1.06
N LEU A 160 15.42 10.29 -2.26
CA LEU A 160 15.47 8.85 -2.53
C LEU A 160 16.93 8.40 -2.45
N ILE A 161 17.32 7.75 -1.34
CA ILE A 161 18.65 7.16 -1.15
C ILE A 161 18.53 5.65 -1.31
N MET A 162 19.14 5.14 -2.37
CA MET A 162 19.22 3.70 -2.63
C MET A 162 20.58 3.17 -2.19
N VAL A 163 20.59 2.16 -1.30
CA VAL A 163 21.82 1.48 -0.88
C VAL A 163 21.64 -0.01 -1.14
N GLY A 164 22.45 -0.56 -2.06
CA GLY A 164 22.40 -1.98 -2.43
C GLY A 164 21.08 -2.44 -3.05
N SER A 165 20.31 -1.52 -3.65
CA SER A 165 19.01 -1.80 -4.27
C SER A 165 18.99 -1.31 -5.72
N LEU A 166 18.14 -1.89 -6.57
CA LEU A 166 18.02 -1.55 -8.00
C LEU A 166 16.69 -0.82 -8.25
N LEU A 167 16.75 0.33 -8.92
CA LEU A 167 15.58 1.01 -9.46
C LEU A 167 15.59 0.79 -10.96
N ILE A 168 14.57 0.13 -11.47
CA ILE A 168 14.36 -0.05 -12.90
C ILE A 168 13.17 0.83 -13.30
N ALA A 169 13.42 1.77 -14.19
CA ALA A 169 12.39 2.48 -14.93
C ALA A 169 12.43 1.94 -16.36
N GLU A 170 11.32 1.35 -16.82
CA GLU A 170 11.19 0.82 -18.19
C GLU A 170 10.15 1.66 -18.94
N ASP A 171 10.43 1.93 -20.23
CA ASP A 171 9.58 2.74 -21.13
C ASP A 171 8.35 1.95 -21.63
#